data_AF-A0A7I9YMY5-F1
#
_entry.id   AF-A0A7I9YMY5-F1
#
_cell.length_a   1.000
_cell.length_b   1.000
_cell.length_c   1.000
_cell.angle_alpha   90.00
_cell.angle_beta   90.00
_cell.angle_gamma   90.00
#
_symmetry.space_group_name_H-M   'P 1'
#
loop_
_entity.id
_entity.type
_entity.pdbx_description
1 polymer ?
#
loop_
_entity_poly.entity_id
_entity_poly.type
_entity_poly.pdbx_seq_one_letter_code
_entity_poly.pdbx_strand_id
1 'polypeptide(L)'
;MLWGNAGAGGNGGYSINVAGGKGGAGGTGGAGGLFTAGGIGGMGGASNDAAGGAAGNGGAGGAGGLFGAGGAGGAGGASVNGNGGAGGTGGASGLFGPGGGHGGAGGTSLAATGTGGQGGGGGAGGLFGYGADGGDGGAGGKAGGGGGAGGAGGTVLGAGGVAARAATPPTTTGSPAPAVAAAMLASCGVPAGPAAAAGTALAPTRSAVPAAVGVPAG
;
A
#
# COMPACT_ATOMS: atom_id res chain seq x y z
N MET A 1 27.78 6.94 4.36
CA MET A 1 27.86 8.40 4.59
C MET A 1 27.36 8.71 5.99
N LEU A 2 27.98 9.65 6.70
CA LEU A 2 27.61 9.98 8.08
C LEU A 2 26.33 10.84 8.15
N TRP A 3 26.13 11.77 7.20
CA TRP A 3 25.03 12.77 7.18
C TRP A 3 24.41 13.03 5.78
N GLY A 4 24.32 12.01 4.93
CA GLY A 4 23.68 12.16 3.61
C GLY A 4 22.23 11.70 3.63
N ASN A 5 21.31 12.47 3.04
CA ASN A 5 19.97 11.97 2.75
C ASN A 5 20.03 10.81 1.75
N ALA A 6 19.28 9.76 2.02
CA ALA A 6 19.07 8.72 1.03
C ALA A 6 18.22 9.26 -0.12
N GLY A 7 18.62 8.97 -1.35
CA GLY A 7 17.86 9.37 -2.54
C GLY A 7 16.56 8.57 -2.65
N ALA A 8 15.47 9.23 -3.05
CA ALA A 8 14.26 8.53 -3.45
C ALA A 8 14.48 7.82 -4.80
N GLY A 9 13.80 6.69 -5.00
CA GLY A 9 13.73 6.02 -6.28
C GLY A 9 12.95 6.85 -7.30
N GLY A 10 13.41 6.88 -8.55
CA GLY A 10 12.71 7.57 -9.63
C GLY A 10 11.40 6.87 -10.00
N ASN A 11 10.36 7.61 -10.38
CA ASN A 11 9.11 7.01 -10.84
C ASN A 11 9.29 6.31 -12.20
N GLY A 12 8.53 5.23 -12.40
CA GLY A 12 8.47 4.52 -13.65
C GLY A 12 7.76 5.30 -14.75
N GLY A 13 8.20 5.10 -16.00
CA GLY A 13 7.63 5.77 -17.16
C GLY A 13 6.22 5.29 -17.53
N TYR A 14 5.40 6.20 -18.04
CA TYR A 14 4.08 5.87 -18.58
C TYR A 14 4.18 5.24 -19.97
N SER A 15 3.34 4.24 -20.26
CA SER A 15 3.27 3.56 -21.56
C SER A 15 1.91 3.75 -22.25
N ILE A 16 1.97 4.05 -23.56
CA ILE A 16 0.82 4.14 -24.49
C ILE A 16 1.09 3.37 -25.80
N ASN A 17 1.97 2.36 -25.74
CA ASN A 17 2.46 1.66 -26.91
C ASN A 17 1.42 0.69 -27.49
N VAL A 18 1.12 0.82 -28.78
CA VAL A 18 0.19 -0.08 -29.49
C VAL A 18 0.74 -1.50 -29.61
N ALA A 19 2.06 -1.68 -29.44
CA ALA A 19 2.74 -2.97 -29.50
C ALA A 19 2.84 -3.73 -28.15
N GLY A 20 2.11 -3.30 -27.10
CA GLY A 20 2.04 -4.03 -25.82
C GLY A 20 3.19 -3.74 -24.84
N GLY A 21 3.62 -2.48 -24.77
CA GLY A 21 4.57 -2.01 -23.77
C GLY A 21 4.03 -2.14 -22.34
N LYS A 22 4.96 -2.27 -21.39
CA LYS A 22 4.65 -2.25 -19.96
C LYS A 22 4.87 -0.85 -19.43
N GLY A 23 4.15 -0.48 -18.38
CA GLY A 23 4.55 0.67 -17.57
C GLY A 23 5.97 0.45 -17.02
N GLY A 24 6.80 1.49 -17.00
CA GLY A 24 8.15 1.39 -16.48
C GLY A 24 8.14 1.07 -14.99
N ALA A 25 9.10 0.28 -14.50
CA ALA A 25 9.22 0.03 -13.06
C ALA A 25 9.69 1.30 -12.32
N GLY A 26 9.24 1.45 -11.07
CA GLY A 26 9.80 2.43 -10.15
C GLY A 26 11.22 2.06 -9.72
N GLY A 27 12.09 3.04 -9.61
CA GLY A 27 13.45 2.90 -9.11
C GLY A 27 13.48 2.57 -7.62
N THR A 28 14.55 1.90 -7.18
CA THR A 28 14.75 1.61 -5.76
C THR A 28 15.15 2.86 -4.98
N GLY A 29 14.67 2.99 -3.74
CA GLY A 29 15.18 3.97 -2.81
C GLY A 29 16.64 3.69 -2.44
N GLY A 30 17.43 4.74 -2.28
CA GLY A 30 18.83 4.65 -1.86
C GLY A 30 18.97 4.17 -0.42
N ALA A 31 20.09 3.53 -0.10
CA ALA A 31 20.39 3.14 1.28
C ALA A 31 20.72 4.38 2.14
N GLY A 32 20.28 4.35 3.40
CA GLY A 32 20.59 5.36 4.41
C GLY A 32 22.06 5.36 4.82
N GLY A 33 22.57 6.55 5.18
CA GLY A 33 23.79 6.71 5.96
C GLY A 33 23.60 6.29 7.42
N LEU A 34 24.65 6.30 8.25
CA LEU A 34 24.63 5.72 9.61
C LEU A 34 23.43 6.13 10.48
N PHE A 35 22.97 7.37 10.35
CA PHE A 35 21.80 7.92 11.07
C PHE A 35 20.63 8.28 10.15
N THR A 36 20.74 8.01 8.85
CA THR A 36 19.72 8.38 7.87
C THR A 36 18.80 7.19 7.59
N ALA A 37 17.51 7.47 7.46
CA ALA A 37 16.57 6.51 6.91
C ALA A 37 16.92 6.12 5.46
N GLY A 38 16.43 4.96 5.03
CA GLY A 38 16.45 4.57 3.63
C GLY A 38 15.51 5.43 2.79
N GLY A 39 15.84 5.60 1.52
CA GLY A 39 15.03 6.35 0.58
C GLY A 39 13.74 5.61 0.25
N ILE A 40 12.68 6.34 -0.09
CA ILE A 40 11.44 5.72 -0.57
C ILE A 40 11.65 5.11 -1.96
N GLY A 41 10.99 3.99 -2.24
CA GLY A 41 10.92 3.42 -3.58
C GLY A 41 10.06 4.28 -4.51
N GLY A 42 10.44 4.35 -5.78
CA GLY A 42 9.70 5.09 -6.80
C GLY A 42 8.40 4.38 -7.18
N MET A 43 7.41 5.13 -7.63
CA MET A 43 6.14 4.56 -8.08
C MET A 43 6.31 3.80 -9.41
N GLY A 44 5.56 2.73 -9.60
CA GLY A 44 5.45 2.06 -10.89
C GLY A 44 4.71 2.91 -11.91
N GLY A 45 5.16 2.89 -13.16
CA GLY A 45 4.56 3.62 -14.27
C GLY A 45 3.23 3.02 -14.71
N ALA A 46 2.29 3.86 -15.11
CA ALA A 46 0.99 3.40 -15.62
C ALA A 46 1.08 2.88 -17.07
N SER A 47 0.10 2.07 -17.48
CA SER A 47 -0.01 1.56 -18.84
C SER A 47 -1.43 1.67 -19.41
N ASN A 48 -1.54 2.25 -20.59
CA ASN A 48 -2.81 2.41 -21.32
C ASN A 48 -2.75 1.72 -22.70
N ASP A 49 -1.98 0.65 -22.79
CA ASP A 49 -1.70 -0.02 -24.06
C ASP A 49 -2.91 -0.83 -24.52
N ALA A 50 -3.36 -0.59 -25.76
CA ALA A 50 -4.55 -1.26 -26.32
C ALA A 50 -4.38 -2.79 -26.40
N ALA A 51 -3.14 -3.29 -26.48
CA ALA A 51 -2.82 -4.71 -26.49
C ALA A 51 -2.77 -5.37 -25.10
N GLY A 52 -3.13 -4.65 -24.02
CA GLY A 52 -3.21 -5.22 -22.67
C GLY A 52 -1.89 -5.22 -21.89
N GLY A 53 -1.01 -4.25 -22.14
CA GLY A 53 0.25 -4.09 -21.41
C GLY A 53 0.01 -3.87 -19.91
N ALA A 54 0.65 -4.68 -19.05
CA ALA A 54 0.57 -4.50 -17.60
C ALA A 54 1.34 -3.24 -17.15
N ALA A 55 0.94 -2.69 -16.02
CA ALA A 55 1.61 -1.54 -15.44
C ALA A 55 2.93 -1.93 -14.76
N GLY A 56 3.76 -0.92 -14.52
CA GLY A 56 5.05 -1.08 -13.89
C GLY A 56 4.94 -1.36 -12.40
N ASN A 57 5.86 -2.14 -11.86
CA ASN A 57 5.92 -2.38 -10.43
C ASN A 57 6.49 -1.17 -9.69
N GLY A 58 6.09 -0.98 -8.43
CA GLY A 58 6.73 -0.05 -7.53
C GLY A 58 8.15 -0.49 -7.16
N GLY A 59 9.02 0.48 -6.97
CA GLY A 59 10.39 0.25 -6.54
C GLY A 59 10.47 -0.12 -5.07
N ALA A 60 11.48 -0.90 -4.68
CA ALA A 60 11.72 -1.20 -3.28
C ALA A 60 12.17 0.05 -2.51
N GLY A 61 11.78 0.14 -1.24
CA GLY A 61 12.36 1.10 -0.32
C GLY A 61 13.81 0.75 0.03
N GLY A 62 14.63 1.77 0.24
CA GLY A 62 16.02 1.60 0.64
C GLY A 62 16.14 1.14 2.09
N ALA A 63 17.23 0.44 2.41
CA ALA A 63 17.53 0.09 3.79
C ALA A 63 17.92 1.34 4.60
N GLY A 64 17.49 1.42 5.85
CA GLY A 64 18.02 2.40 6.81
C GLY A 64 19.48 2.13 7.12
N GLY A 65 20.26 3.17 7.43
CA GLY A 65 21.58 2.94 8.04
C GLY A 65 21.44 2.53 9.49
N LEU A 66 22.56 2.37 10.21
CA LEU A 66 22.60 1.71 11.52
C LEU A 66 21.53 2.14 12.55
N PHE A 67 21.17 3.42 12.58
CA PHE A 67 20.12 4.00 13.43
C PHE A 67 18.89 4.50 12.64
N GLY A 68 18.90 4.34 11.32
CA GLY A 68 17.85 4.80 10.42
C GLY A 68 16.70 3.81 10.26
N ALA A 69 15.51 4.35 9.96
CA ALA A 69 14.36 3.55 9.55
C ALA A 69 14.54 3.02 8.12
N GLY A 70 13.83 1.95 7.79
CA GLY A 70 13.70 1.52 6.40
C GLY A 70 12.85 2.50 5.58
N GLY A 71 13.16 2.66 4.30
CA GLY A 71 12.34 3.45 3.38
C GLY A 71 11.09 2.69 2.96
N ALA A 72 9.98 3.39 2.71
CA ALA A 72 8.76 2.75 2.20
C ALA A 72 8.93 2.23 0.77
N GLY A 73 8.25 1.14 0.43
CA GLY A 73 8.14 0.66 -0.94
C GLY A 73 7.23 1.56 -1.79
N GLY A 74 7.55 1.71 -3.06
CA GLY A 74 6.72 2.46 -4.01
C GLY A 74 5.45 1.69 -4.37
N ALA A 75 4.37 2.39 -4.68
CA ALA A 75 3.14 1.77 -5.17
C ALA A 75 3.33 1.21 -6.60
N GLY A 76 2.59 0.16 -6.92
CA GLY A 76 2.48 -0.35 -8.28
C GLY A 76 1.68 0.57 -9.19
N GLY A 77 2.02 0.59 -10.47
CA GLY A 77 1.35 1.41 -11.47
C GLY A 77 -0.05 0.90 -11.81
N ALA A 78 -0.91 1.80 -12.30
CA ALA A 78 -2.25 1.46 -12.77
C ALA A 78 -2.25 1.05 -14.25
N SER A 79 -3.08 0.07 -14.61
CA SER A 79 -3.26 -0.35 -16.01
C SER A 79 -4.71 -0.26 -16.45
N VAL A 80 -4.94 0.28 -17.65
CA VAL A 80 -6.30 0.37 -18.23
C VAL A 80 -6.74 -0.93 -18.90
N ASN A 81 -5.83 -1.60 -19.61
CA ASN A 81 -6.17 -2.80 -20.40
C ASN A 81 -5.41 -4.06 -19.98
N GLY A 82 -4.45 -3.94 -19.06
CA GLY A 82 -3.68 -5.04 -18.50
C GLY A 82 -3.80 -5.13 -16.98
N ASN A 83 -2.92 -5.91 -16.37
CA ASN A 83 -2.86 -6.06 -14.92
C ASN A 83 -2.22 -4.84 -14.25
N GLY A 84 -2.63 -4.55 -13.02
CA GLY A 84 -1.97 -3.55 -12.18
C GLY A 84 -0.57 -4.03 -11.78
N GLY A 85 0.35 -3.08 -11.60
CA GLY A 85 1.72 -3.38 -11.18
C GLY A 85 1.77 -3.78 -9.71
N ALA A 86 2.71 -4.64 -9.31
CA ALA A 86 2.89 -4.95 -7.89
C ALA A 86 3.46 -3.75 -7.12
N GLY A 87 3.11 -3.62 -5.84
CA GLY A 87 3.75 -2.71 -4.92
C GLY A 87 5.16 -3.16 -4.56
N GLY A 88 6.05 -2.20 -4.34
CA GLY A 88 7.42 -2.44 -3.91
C GLY A 88 7.50 -2.84 -2.44
N THR A 89 8.50 -3.64 -2.08
CA THR A 89 8.75 -4.00 -0.68
C THR A 89 9.28 -2.78 0.08
N GLY A 90 8.92 -2.68 1.36
CA GLY A 90 9.57 -1.76 2.27
C GLY A 90 11.01 -2.16 2.58
N GLY A 91 11.86 -1.19 2.85
CA GLY A 91 13.26 -1.39 3.22
C GLY A 91 13.39 -1.87 4.67
N ALA A 92 14.43 -2.64 4.95
CA ALA A 92 14.77 -2.99 6.33
C ALA A 92 15.30 -1.77 7.09
N SER A 93 15.10 -1.73 8.40
CA SER A 93 15.74 -0.71 9.24
C SER A 93 17.21 -1.03 9.53
N GLY A 94 17.92 -0.06 10.10
CA GLY A 94 19.18 -0.31 10.77
C GLY A 94 19.03 -1.18 12.02
N LEU A 95 20.15 -1.70 12.53
CA LEU A 95 20.20 -2.52 13.74
C LEU A 95 19.55 -1.83 14.96
N PHE A 96 19.72 -0.51 15.09
CA PHE A 96 19.14 0.30 16.14
C PHE A 96 18.07 1.26 15.60
N GLY A 97 17.62 1.03 14.37
CA GLY A 97 16.57 1.81 13.74
C GLY A 97 15.20 1.57 14.38
N PRO A 98 14.28 2.55 14.27
CA PRO A 98 12.98 2.50 14.92
C PRO A 98 12.03 1.44 14.33
N GLY A 99 12.23 1.05 13.07
CA GLY A 99 11.42 0.06 12.39
C GLY A 99 11.64 0.04 10.88
N GLY A 100 11.15 -1.02 10.24
CA GLY A 100 11.21 -1.18 8.79
C GLY A 100 10.35 -0.15 8.05
N GLY A 101 10.47 -0.09 6.73
CA GLY A 101 9.59 0.70 5.88
C GLY A 101 8.34 -0.09 5.49
N HIS A 102 7.20 0.59 5.31
CA HIS A 102 5.97 -0.07 4.87
C HIS A 102 6.07 -0.60 3.43
N GLY A 103 5.35 -1.67 3.15
CA GLY A 103 5.16 -2.16 1.79
C GLY A 103 4.30 -1.21 0.95
N GLY A 104 4.62 -1.07 -0.33
CA GLY A 104 3.86 -0.27 -1.28
C GLY A 104 2.54 -0.94 -1.67
N ALA A 105 1.51 -0.16 -1.95
CA ALA A 105 0.24 -0.70 -2.43
C ALA A 105 0.36 -1.30 -3.83
N GLY A 106 -0.42 -2.33 -4.11
CA GLY A 106 -0.59 -2.88 -5.45
C GLY A 106 -1.34 -1.90 -6.36
N GLY A 107 -0.96 -1.86 -7.63
CA GLY A 107 -1.55 -1.02 -8.65
C GLY A 107 -2.91 -1.52 -9.12
N THR A 108 -3.75 -0.62 -9.62
CA THR A 108 -5.10 -0.96 -10.07
C THR A 108 -5.10 -1.50 -11.50
N SER A 109 -6.04 -2.39 -11.80
CA SER A 109 -6.40 -2.78 -13.16
C SER A 109 -7.84 -2.39 -13.44
N LEU A 110 -8.04 -1.54 -14.44
CA LEU A 110 -9.38 -1.19 -14.94
C LEU A 110 -9.86 -2.16 -16.03
N ALA A 111 -8.96 -3.02 -16.52
CA ALA A 111 -9.29 -3.99 -17.53
C ALA A 111 -10.31 -4.97 -16.97
N ALA A 112 -11.42 -5.16 -17.70
CA ALA A 112 -12.41 -6.14 -17.30
C ALA A 112 -11.75 -7.51 -17.08
N THR A 113 -10.71 -7.85 -17.86
CA THR A 113 -9.91 -9.09 -17.78
C THR A 113 -8.65 -9.03 -16.92
N GLY A 114 -8.29 -7.86 -16.38
CA GLY A 114 -7.07 -7.71 -15.61
C GLY A 114 -7.26 -7.96 -14.12
N THR A 115 -6.17 -8.39 -13.49
CA THR A 115 -6.09 -8.47 -12.02
C THR A 115 -5.40 -7.24 -11.47
N GLY A 116 -5.78 -6.84 -10.26
CA GLY A 116 -5.02 -5.85 -9.52
C GLY A 116 -3.63 -6.37 -9.16
N GLY A 117 -2.72 -5.44 -8.90
CA GLY A 117 -1.36 -5.74 -8.48
C GLY A 117 -1.31 -6.23 -7.04
N GLN A 118 -0.33 -7.07 -6.72
CA GLN A 118 -0.09 -7.50 -5.35
C GLN A 118 0.45 -6.33 -4.52
N GLY A 119 0.11 -6.27 -3.24
CA GLY A 119 0.75 -5.37 -2.29
C GLY A 119 2.17 -5.82 -1.97
N GLY A 120 3.06 -4.87 -1.69
CA GLY A 120 4.45 -5.12 -1.32
C GLY A 120 4.59 -5.57 0.12
N GLY A 121 5.60 -6.40 0.42
CA GLY A 121 5.90 -6.79 1.80
C GLY A 121 6.44 -5.62 2.63
N GLY A 122 6.13 -5.61 3.92
CA GLY A 122 6.71 -4.68 4.88
C GLY A 122 8.17 -5.01 5.20
N GLY A 123 8.94 -3.98 5.54
CA GLY A 123 10.34 -4.09 5.91
C GLY A 123 10.54 -4.62 7.34
N ALA A 124 11.62 -5.35 7.56
CA ALA A 124 11.98 -5.83 8.88
C ALA A 124 12.49 -4.69 9.78
N GLY A 125 12.17 -4.79 11.08
CA GLY A 125 12.74 -3.96 12.13
C GLY A 125 14.15 -4.37 12.55
N GLY A 126 14.81 -3.47 13.27
CA GLY A 126 16.13 -3.67 13.86
C GLY A 126 16.02 -4.43 15.17
N LEU A 127 17.11 -4.56 15.92
CA LEU A 127 17.17 -5.29 17.19
C LEU A 127 16.02 -4.96 18.16
N PHE A 128 15.64 -3.68 18.21
CA PHE A 128 14.53 -3.16 19.02
C PHE A 128 13.38 -2.60 18.17
N GLY A 129 13.52 -2.58 16.84
CA GLY A 129 12.60 -1.90 15.94
C GLY A 129 11.41 -2.77 15.56
N TYR A 130 10.29 -2.15 15.23
CA TYR A 130 9.11 -2.86 14.77
C TYR A 130 9.25 -3.31 13.30
N GLY A 131 8.65 -4.45 12.99
CA GLY A 131 8.37 -4.81 11.62
C GLY A 131 7.30 -3.88 11.08
N ALA A 132 7.43 -3.48 9.82
CA ALA A 132 6.46 -2.60 9.19
C ALA A 132 5.35 -3.38 8.51
N ASP A 133 4.19 -2.77 8.35
CA ASP A 133 3.06 -3.40 7.69
C ASP A 133 3.32 -3.65 6.20
N GLY A 134 2.68 -4.69 5.67
CA GLY A 134 2.58 -4.90 4.22
C GLY A 134 1.74 -3.82 3.55
N GLY A 135 1.82 -3.73 2.23
CA GLY A 135 0.97 -2.87 1.42
C GLY A 135 -0.31 -3.58 0.99
N ASP A 136 -1.40 -2.85 0.84
CA ASP A 136 -2.66 -3.42 0.35
C ASP A 136 -2.54 -3.91 -1.09
N GLY A 137 -3.36 -4.90 -1.46
CA GLY A 137 -3.52 -5.31 -2.85
C GLY A 137 -4.27 -4.27 -3.67
N GLY A 138 -3.99 -4.21 -4.97
CA GLY A 138 -4.67 -3.31 -5.90
C GLY A 138 -6.00 -3.86 -6.39
N ALA A 139 -6.94 -3.00 -6.75
CA ALA A 139 -8.21 -3.43 -7.35
C ALA A 139 -8.02 -3.98 -8.77
N GLY A 140 -8.84 -4.94 -9.20
CA GLY A 140 -8.84 -5.43 -10.58
C GLY A 140 -10.23 -5.81 -11.08
N GLY A 141 -10.43 -5.72 -12.39
CA GLY A 141 -11.72 -6.03 -13.03
C GLY A 141 -12.09 -7.51 -13.00
N LYS A 142 -11.11 -8.43 -13.01
CA LYS A 142 -11.34 -9.87 -12.76
C LYS A 142 -11.22 -10.24 -11.30
N ALA A 143 -10.16 -9.76 -10.67
CA ALA A 143 -9.86 -10.04 -9.28
C ALA A 143 -8.96 -8.92 -8.73
N GLY A 144 -9.13 -8.61 -7.45
CA GLY A 144 -8.15 -7.81 -6.73
C GLY A 144 -6.83 -8.55 -6.53
N GLY A 145 -5.76 -7.80 -6.30
CA GLY A 145 -4.50 -8.34 -5.80
C GLY A 145 -4.61 -8.67 -4.31
N GLY A 146 -3.79 -9.61 -3.87
CA GLY A 146 -3.54 -9.89 -2.46
C GLY A 146 -2.73 -8.78 -1.80
N GLY A 147 -2.88 -8.62 -0.49
CA GLY A 147 -2.04 -7.73 0.30
C GLY A 147 -0.67 -8.35 0.56
N GLY A 148 0.29 -7.49 0.90
CA GLY A 148 1.64 -7.87 1.25
C GLY A 148 1.74 -8.40 2.68
N ALA A 149 2.71 -9.29 2.90
CA ALA A 149 3.07 -9.73 4.25
C ALA A 149 3.64 -8.56 5.07
N GLY A 150 3.41 -8.57 6.38
CA GLY A 150 4.11 -7.68 7.30
C GLY A 150 5.57 -8.07 7.49
N GLY A 151 6.39 -7.12 7.90
CA GLY A 151 7.80 -7.29 8.19
C GLY A 151 8.04 -7.95 9.55
N ALA A 152 9.17 -8.63 9.69
CA ALA A 152 9.57 -9.19 10.98
C ALA A 152 9.94 -8.07 11.97
N GLY A 153 9.57 -8.24 13.23
CA GLY A 153 9.99 -7.37 14.32
C GLY A 153 11.40 -7.70 14.83
N GLY A 154 11.94 -6.78 15.60
CA GLY A 154 13.20 -6.92 16.32
C GLY A 154 13.19 -8.02 17.37
N THR A 155 14.31 -8.72 17.50
CA THR A 155 14.42 -9.90 18.37
C THR A 155 14.40 -9.57 19.87
N VAL A 156 14.57 -8.30 20.27
CA VAL A 156 14.61 -7.90 21.69
C VAL A 156 13.32 -7.20 22.15
N LEU A 157 12.74 -6.31 21.34
CA LEU A 157 11.53 -5.56 21.71
C LEU A 157 10.52 -5.35 20.55
N GLY A 158 10.82 -5.83 19.34
CA GLY A 158 10.02 -5.47 18.16
C GLY A 158 8.90 -6.47 17.87
N ALA A 159 7.67 -5.98 17.83
CA ALA A 159 6.57 -6.73 17.21
C ALA A 159 6.72 -6.76 15.68
N GLY A 160 6.24 -7.83 15.05
CA GLY A 160 6.11 -7.90 13.59
C GLY A 160 5.03 -6.96 13.07
N GLY A 161 5.16 -6.54 11.83
CA GLY A 161 4.15 -5.76 11.12
C GLY A 161 2.96 -6.63 10.72
N VAL A 162 1.82 -6.00 10.48
CA VAL A 162 0.61 -6.70 10.03
C VAL A 162 0.65 -6.95 8.52
N ALA A 163 0.13 -8.11 8.12
CA ALA A 163 -0.17 -8.35 6.71
C ALA A 163 -1.36 -7.47 6.28
N ALA A 164 -1.25 -6.90 5.10
CA ALA A 164 -2.26 -6.01 4.55
C ALA A 164 -3.36 -6.77 3.80
N ARG A 165 -4.46 -6.07 3.49
CA ARG A 165 -5.67 -6.70 2.96
C ARG A 165 -5.57 -6.89 1.44
N ALA A 166 -6.15 -7.98 0.96
CA ALA A 166 -6.43 -8.15 -0.46
C ALA A 166 -7.53 -7.18 -0.91
N ALA A 167 -7.43 -6.65 -2.12
CA ALA A 167 -8.53 -5.87 -2.69
C ALA A 167 -9.74 -6.78 -2.94
N THR A 168 -10.91 -6.38 -2.43
CA THR A 168 -12.16 -7.07 -2.73
C THR A 168 -12.57 -6.82 -4.19
N PRO A 169 -12.97 -7.85 -4.94
CA PRO A 169 -13.46 -7.66 -6.31
C PRO A 169 -14.70 -6.76 -6.30
N PRO A 170 -14.94 -5.95 -7.37
CA PRO A 170 -16.12 -5.10 -7.44
C PRO A 170 -17.36 -5.98 -7.55
N THR A 171 -18.09 -6.16 -6.45
CA THR A 171 -19.50 -6.55 -6.51
C THR A 171 -20.26 -5.37 -7.12
N THR A 172 -21.03 -5.63 -8.17
CA THR A 172 -21.63 -4.66 -9.10
C THR A 172 -22.70 -3.71 -8.51
N THR A 173 -22.71 -3.46 -7.21
CA THR A 173 -23.71 -2.57 -6.56
C THR A 173 -23.08 -1.76 -5.43
N GLY A 174 -22.47 -0.63 -5.77
CA GLY A 174 -22.01 0.36 -4.79
C GLY A 174 -21.02 1.34 -5.40
N SER A 175 -21.42 2.60 -5.54
CA SER A 175 -20.66 3.67 -6.17
C SER A 175 -19.20 3.76 -5.67
N PRO A 176 -18.20 3.93 -6.55
CA PRO A 176 -16.77 3.82 -6.21
C PRO A 176 -16.18 5.02 -5.44
N ALA A 177 -16.98 6.04 -5.15
CA ALA A 177 -16.50 7.31 -4.58
C ALA A 177 -15.79 7.22 -3.21
N PRO A 178 -16.21 6.37 -2.23
CA PRO A 178 -15.56 6.36 -0.92
C PRO A 178 -14.29 5.49 -0.88
N ALA A 179 -14.11 4.52 -1.77
CA ALA A 179 -12.96 3.60 -1.77
C ALA A 179 -11.72 4.21 -2.47
N VAL A 180 -11.93 4.98 -3.53
CA VAL A 180 -10.84 5.70 -4.24
C VAL A 180 -10.26 6.82 -3.37
N ALA A 181 -11.09 7.47 -2.55
CA ALA A 181 -10.65 8.52 -1.62
C ALA A 181 -9.72 8.00 -0.52
N ALA A 182 -9.99 6.80 0.02
CA ALA A 182 -9.14 6.17 1.03
C ALA A 182 -7.76 5.75 0.48
N ALA A 183 -7.71 5.29 -0.77
CA ALA A 183 -6.46 4.95 -1.46
C ALA A 183 -5.61 6.20 -1.77
N MET A 184 -6.24 7.34 -2.14
CA MET A 184 -5.52 8.60 -2.27
C MET A 184 -4.97 9.12 -0.94
N LEU A 185 -5.72 8.96 0.17
CA LEU A 185 -5.29 9.40 1.50
C LEU A 185 -4.13 8.56 2.08
N ALA A 186 -4.02 7.29 1.70
CA ALA A 186 -2.87 6.46 2.06
C ALA A 186 -1.59 6.86 1.29
N SER A 187 -1.73 7.40 0.07
CA SER A 187 -0.60 7.88 -0.74
C SER A 187 -0.01 9.21 -0.28
N CYS A 188 -0.72 9.99 0.56
CA CYS A 188 -0.25 11.30 1.05
C CYS A 188 0.55 11.25 2.37
N GLY A 189 0.97 10.07 2.84
CA GLY A 189 1.94 9.96 3.94
C GLY A 189 1.48 10.48 5.30
N VAL A 190 0.17 10.55 5.56
CA VAL A 190 -0.35 10.87 6.90
C VAL A 190 -0.16 9.64 7.80
N PRO A 191 0.55 9.75 8.94
CA PRO A 191 0.74 8.63 9.83
C PRO A 191 -0.61 8.17 10.37
N ALA A 192 -0.93 6.88 10.19
CA ALA A 192 -2.07 6.26 10.84
C ALA A 192 -1.82 6.26 12.36
N GLY A 193 -2.46 7.20 13.06
CA GLY A 193 -2.62 7.16 14.52
C GLY A 193 -3.44 5.94 14.96
N PRO A 194 -3.44 5.61 16.26
CA PRO A 194 -3.66 4.25 16.74
C PRO A 194 -5.06 3.74 16.41
N ALA A 195 -5.10 2.56 15.80
CA ALA A 195 -6.20 1.61 15.72
C ALA A 195 -7.59 2.16 16.08
N ALA A 196 -8.30 2.69 15.09
CA ALA A 196 -9.75 2.69 15.15
C ALA A 196 -10.22 1.23 15.11
N ALA A 197 -10.56 0.69 16.28
CA ALA A 197 -11.32 -0.53 16.41
C ALA A 197 -12.62 -0.38 15.60
N ALA A 198 -12.66 -0.95 14.39
CA ALA A 198 -13.89 -1.05 13.62
C ALA A 198 -14.78 -2.07 14.32
N GLY A 199 -15.76 -1.54 15.05
CA GLY A 199 -16.70 -2.25 15.87
C GLY A 199 -17.45 -3.36 15.14
N THR A 200 -17.71 -4.38 15.94
CA THR A 200 -18.59 -5.53 15.78
C THR A 200 -19.77 -5.29 14.83
N ALA A 201 -19.92 -6.19 13.87
CA ALA A 201 -21.12 -6.33 13.05
C ALA A 201 -22.37 -6.50 13.93
N LEU A 202 -23.39 -5.67 13.70
CA LEU A 202 -24.75 -5.94 14.14
C LEU A 202 -25.68 -5.95 12.91
N ALA A 203 -26.27 -7.13 12.65
CA ALA A 203 -27.24 -7.39 11.60
C ALA A 203 -28.57 -6.63 11.82
N PRO A 204 -29.42 -6.47 10.80
CA PRO A 204 -30.50 -5.48 10.80
C PRO A 204 -31.71 -6.00 11.59
N THR A 205 -32.14 -5.27 12.63
CA THR A 205 -33.47 -5.45 13.21
C THR A 205 -34.39 -4.33 12.74
N ARG A 206 -35.57 -4.75 12.29
CA ARG A 206 -36.61 -3.93 11.68
C ARG A 206 -37.08 -2.85 12.66
N SER A 207 -37.16 -1.62 12.16
CA SER A 207 -37.77 -0.47 12.84
C SER A 207 -39.22 -0.77 13.21
N ALA A 208 -39.49 -0.90 14.51
CA ALA A 208 -40.81 -0.66 15.08
C ALA A 208 -40.76 0.72 15.75
N VAL A 209 -41.53 1.65 15.18
CA VAL A 209 -41.76 2.99 15.71
C VAL A 209 -42.52 2.90 17.05
N PRO A 210 -42.16 3.70 18.08
CA PRO A 210 -43.18 4.23 18.96
C PRO A 210 -43.14 5.76 18.94
N ALA A 211 -44.27 6.35 18.56
CA ALA A 211 -44.56 7.76 18.74
C ALA A 211 -44.80 8.07 20.22
N ALA A 212 -44.44 9.28 20.59
CA ALA A 212 -44.27 9.80 21.94
C ALA A 212 -45.54 9.85 22.81
N VAL A 213 -45.28 9.85 24.11
CA VAL A 213 -46.20 10.08 25.24
C VAL A 213 -46.48 11.58 25.41
N GLY A 214 -47.75 11.91 25.70
CA GLY A 214 -48.20 13.11 26.42
C GLY A 214 -49.59 13.54 25.96
N VAL A 215 -50.61 13.88 26.76
CA VAL A 215 -50.89 14.03 28.21
C VAL A 215 -52.45 13.99 28.32
N PRO A 216 -53.09 13.57 29.43
CA PRO A 216 -54.55 13.44 29.52
C PRO A 216 -55.25 14.72 30.04
N ALA A 217 -56.49 14.97 29.58
CA ALA A 217 -57.60 15.59 30.33
C ALA A 217 -58.81 15.85 29.41
N GLY A 218 -60.00 15.38 29.82
CA GLY A 218 -61.30 15.65 29.17
C GLY A 218 -62.13 14.42 28.95
#